data_AF-A0A0P1B954-F1
#
_entry.id   AF-A0A0P1B954-F1
#
_cell.length_a   1.000
_cell.length_b   1.000
_cell.length_c   1.000
_cell.angle_alpha   90.00
_cell.angle_beta   90.00
_cell.angle_gamma   90.00
#
_symmetry.space_group_name_H-M   'P 1'
#
loop_
_entity.id
_entity.type
_entity.pdbx_description
1 polymer ?
#
loop_
_entity_poly.entity_id
_entity_poly.type
_entity_poly.pdbx_seq_one_letter_code
_entity_poly.pdbx_strand_id
1 'polypeptide(L)'
;MKPIHARSSTILNAKKSLSAFMPRKSVPWDPIRQEGNPTRSDSVNMLIKQIKKAEVRKEGVASSARRPLEYMEFLSLLSTIRESNEKTETMRMVCSVFTLQWHLITRIDDMMKLRFDNLAPNIQHSGTLQCQMRWSKNISEERDAPEQILLGSMDPSI
;
A
#
# COMPACT_ATOMS: atom_id res chain seq x y z
N MET A 1 24.06 16.73 -15.22
CA MET A 1 24.13 15.26 -15.22
C MET A 1 22.70 14.71 -15.11
N LYS A 2 22.33 13.67 -15.88
CA LYS A 2 20.99 13.06 -15.79
C LYS A 2 20.91 12.08 -14.60
N PRO A 3 19.84 12.09 -13.78
CA PRO A 3 19.74 11.21 -12.62
C PRO A 3 19.29 9.80 -13.01
N ILE A 4 20.26 8.91 -13.19
CA ILE A 4 20.07 7.55 -13.75
C ILE A 4 20.18 6.40 -12.74
N HIS A 5 20.47 6.69 -11.47
CA HIS A 5 20.75 5.65 -10.47
C HIS A 5 19.55 5.32 -9.57
N ALA A 6 18.66 6.27 -9.31
CA ALA A 6 17.54 6.07 -8.42
C ALA A 6 16.35 6.95 -8.79
N ARG A 7 15.16 6.45 -8.47
CA ARG A 7 13.92 7.23 -8.54
C ARG A 7 13.73 8.16 -7.35
N SER A 8 12.94 9.21 -7.55
CA SER A 8 12.56 10.18 -6.53
C SER A 8 11.89 9.52 -5.33
N SER A 9 11.08 8.47 -5.54
CA SER A 9 10.47 7.68 -4.46
C SER A 9 11.50 7.02 -3.55
N THR A 10 12.57 6.45 -4.13
CA THR A 10 13.65 5.79 -3.40
C THR A 10 14.45 6.81 -2.60
N ILE A 11 14.81 7.94 -3.22
CA ILE A 11 15.55 9.02 -2.57
C ILE A 11 14.72 9.66 -1.45
N LEU A 12 13.42 9.88 -1.67
CA LEU A 12 12.50 10.39 -0.66
C LEU A 12 12.40 9.45 0.55
N ASN A 13 12.35 8.14 0.31
CA ASN A 13 12.33 7.16 1.39
C ASN A 13 13.64 7.18 2.19
N ALA A 14 14.80 7.16 1.51
CA ALA A 14 16.11 7.26 2.16
C ALA A 14 16.24 8.56 2.96
N LYS A 15 15.83 9.69 2.38
CA LYS A 15 15.77 10.99 3.06
C LYS A 15 14.91 10.90 4.31
N LYS A 16 13.70 10.35 4.24
CA LYS A 16 12.79 10.20 5.38
C LYS A 16 13.44 9.38 6.50
N SER A 17 14.04 8.25 6.16
CA SER A 17 14.69 7.35 7.11
C SER A 17 15.87 8.01 7.81
N LEU A 18 16.75 8.71 7.07
CA LEU A 18 17.86 9.45 7.66
C LEU A 18 17.38 10.61 8.53
N SER A 19 16.40 11.37 8.04
CA SER A 19 15.86 12.56 8.72
C SER A 19 15.27 12.24 10.11
N ALA A 20 14.75 11.02 10.29
CA ALA A 20 14.18 10.58 11.56
C ALA A 20 15.21 10.52 12.70
N PHE A 21 16.49 10.30 12.37
CA PHE A 21 17.59 10.19 13.33
C PHE A 21 18.46 11.46 13.43
N MET A 22 18.15 12.50 12.65
CA MET A 22 18.94 13.74 12.69
C MET A 22 18.60 14.56 13.95
N PRO A 23 19.63 15.09 14.66
CA PRO A 23 19.43 16.08 15.70
C PRO A 23 18.61 17.28 15.19
N ARG A 24 17.80 17.88 16.06
CA ARG A 24 16.96 19.05 15.72
C ARG A 24 16.10 18.83 14.46
N LYS A 25 15.48 17.64 14.34
CA LYS A 25 14.58 17.22 13.24
C LYS A 25 13.66 18.31 12.67
N SER A 26 13.10 19.15 13.53
CA SER A 26 12.15 20.22 13.17
C SER A 26 12.81 21.45 12.55
N VAL A 27 14.08 21.71 12.86
CA VAL A 27 14.82 22.90 12.43
C VAL A 27 15.37 22.67 11.00
N PRO A 28 15.05 23.54 10.02
CA PRO A 28 15.67 23.50 8.70
C PRO A 28 17.19 23.60 8.77
N TRP A 29 17.88 23.11 7.74
CA TRP A 29 19.33 23.25 7.65
C TRP A 29 19.71 24.70 7.37
N ASP A 30 20.56 25.29 8.22
CA ASP A 30 21.22 26.56 7.97
C ASP A 30 22.62 26.29 7.37
N PRO A 31 22.87 26.63 6.10
CA PRO A 31 24.14 26.37 5.45
C PRO A 31 25.29 27.25 5.95
N ILE A 32 24.99 28.41 6.58
CA ILE A 32 25.99 29.34 7.11
C ILE A 32 26.42 28.89 8.49
N ARG A 33 25.44 28.62 9.38
CA ARG A 33 25.71 28.20 10.76
C ARG A 33 26.02 26.71 10.89
N GLN A 34 25.77 25.93 9.84
CA GLN A 34 25.89 24.46 9.83
C GLN A 34 25.06 23.79 10.93
N GLU A 35 23.88 24.35 11.20
CA GLU A 35 22.98 23.88 12.24
C GLU A 35 21.63 23.40 11.67
N GLY A 36 20.94 22.55 12.42
CA GLY A 36 19.63 22.01 12.04
C GLY A 36 19.74 20.66 11.35
N ASN A 37 18.72 20.30 10.57
CA ASN A 37 18.61 18.98 9.94
C ASN A 37 19.13 18.98 8.48
N PRO A 38 20.32 18.41 8.17
CA PRO A 38 20.92 18.46 6.84
C PRO A 38 20.03 17.89 5.73
N THR A 39 19.18 16.90 6.06
CA THR A 39 18.26 16.28 5.10
C THR A 39 17.16 17.24 4.63
N ARG A 40 16.93 18.34 5.35
CA ARG A 40 15.97 19.40 5.01
C ARG A 40 16.58 20.57 4.23
N SER A 41 17.87 20.51 3.90
CA SER A 41 18.55 21.51 3.08
C SER A 41 17.94 21.71 1.69
N ASP A 42 18.08 22.93 1.17
CA ASP A 42 17.58 23.29 -0.16
C ASP A 42 18.26 22.51 -1.28
N SER A 43 19.56 22.22 -1.15
CA SER A 43 20.32 21.42 -2.12
C SER A 43 19.72 20.01 -2.29
N VAL A 44 19.40 19.32 -1.19
CA VAL A 44 18.74 18.01 -1.21
C VAL A 44 17.34 18.10 -1.83
N ASN A 45 16.56 19.14 -1.47
CA ASN A 45 15.23 19.36 -2.01
C ASN A 45 15.26 19.64 -3.52
N MET A 46 16.22 20.44 -3.98
CA MET A 46 16.43 20.75 -5.40
C MET A 46 16.83 19.51 -6.18
N LEU A 47 17.72 18.67 -5.65
CA LEU A 47 18.07 17.40 -6.28
C LEU A 47 16.84 16.51 -6.48
N ILE A 48 16.00 16.35 -5.45
CA ILE A 48 14.76 15.56 -5.56
C ILE A 48 13.81 16.15 -6.62
N LYS A 49 13.67 17.47 -6.69
CA LYS A 49 12.87 18.14 -7.74
C LYS A 49 13.42 17.87 -9.14
N GLN A 50 14.74 17.88 -9.31
CA GLN A 50 15.39 17.56 -10.58
C GLN A 50 15.15 16.10 -10.99
N ILE A 51 15.25 15.16 -10.04
CA ILE A 51 14.95 13.73 -10.29
C ILE A 51 13.50 13.57 -10.76
N LYS A 52 12.53 14.14 -10.04
CA LYS A 52 11.10 14.10 -10.43
C LYS A 52 10.88 14.62 -11.86
N LYS A 53 11.54 15.73 -12.20
CA LYS A 53 11.44 16.34 -13.54
C LYS A 53 12.03 15.43 -14.62
N ALA A 54 13.15 14.77 -14.34
CA ALA A 54 13.77 13.81 -15.26
C ALA A 54 12.93 12.54 -15.43
N GLU A 55 12.30 12.04 -14.37
CA GLU A 55 11.38 10.88 -14.44
C GLU A 55 10.21 11.12 -15.38
N VAL A 56 9.51 12.27 -15.26
CA VAL A 56 8.37 12.62 -16.12
C VAL A 56 8.80 12.77 -17.58
N ARG A 57 10.03 13.24 -17.82
CA ARG A 57 10.61 13.39 -19.16
C ARG A 57 11.16 12.09 -19.75
N LYS A 58 11.10 10.98 -19.00
CA LYS A 58 11.72 9.69 -19.37
C LYS A 58 13.24 9.78 -19.55
N GLU A 59 13.87 10.73 -18.87
CA GLU A 59 15.33 10.94 -18.87
C GLU A 59 16.02 10.41 -17.60
N GLY A 60 15.22 9.90 -16.65
CA GLY A 60 15.69 9.25 -15.42
C GLY A 60 15.41 7.75 -15.39
N VAL A 61 15.46 7.15 -14.21
CA VAL A 61 15.19 5.72 -14.02
C VAL A 61 13.75 5.36 -14.40
N ALA A 62 13.58 4.29 -15.17
CA ALA A 62 12.28 3.77 -15.58
C ALA A 62 11.38 3.40 -14.37
N SER A 63 10.07 3.52 -14.55
CA SER A 63 9.11 3.11 -13.52
C SER A 63 9.01 1.59 -13.43
N SER A 64 9.15 1.04 -12.22
CA SER A 64 8.82 -0.36 -11.91
C SER A 64 7.42 -0.51 -11.30
N ALA A 65 6.58 0.53 -11.37
CA ALA A 65 5.21 0.46 -10.87
C ALA A 65 4.42 -0.58 -11.67
N ARG A 66 3.77 -1.52 -10.97
CA ARG A 66 2.88 -2.51 -11.57
C ARG A 66 1.50 -1.90 -11.76
N ARG A 67 0.80 -2.29 -12.83
CA ARG A 67 -0.61 -1.95 -13.01
C ARG A 67 -1.49 -2.74 -12.03
N PRO A 68 -2.71 -2.27 -11.72
CA PRO A 68 -3.69 -3.07 -10.98
C PRO A 68 -4.02 -4.39 -11.68
N LEU A 69 -4.43 -5.37 -10.88
CA LEU A 69 -4.93 -6.66 -11.35
C LEU A 69 -6.29 -6.47 -12.02
N GLU A 70 -6.47 -7.04 -13.20
CA GLU A 70 -7.75 -7.04 -13.90
C GLU A 70 -8.60 -8.24 -13.48
N TYR A 71 -9.92 -8.16 -13.69
CA TYR A 71 -10.87 -9.17 -13.22
C TYR A 71 -10.57 -10.57 -13.75
N MET A 72 -10.23 -10.70 -15.04
CA MET A 72 -9.90 -12.00 -15.62
C MET A 72 -8.61 -12.60 -15.04
N GLU A 73 -7.64 -11.75 -14.70
CA GLU A 73 -6.40 -12.18 -14.07
C GLU A 73 -6.63 -12.63 -12.63
N PHE A 74 -7.53 -11.94 -11.93
CA PHE A 74 -8.00 -12.33 -10.61
C PHE A 74 -8.67 -13.71 -10.63
N LEU A 75 -9.60 -13.93 -11.56
CA LEU A 75 -10.25 -15.24 -11.72
C LEU A 75 -9.24 -16.34 -12.04
N SER A 76 -8.30 -16.09 -12.96
CA SER A 76 -7.24 -17.03 -13.30
C SER A 76 -6.35 -17.36 -12.10
N LEU A 77 -6.02 -16.36 -11.28
CA LEU A 77 -5.27 -16.55 -10.04
C LEU A 77 -6.04 -17.41 -9.03
N LEU A 78 -7.33 -17.16 -8.83
CA LEU A 78 -8.17 -18.00 -7.96
C LEU A 78 -8.28 -19.44 -8.47
N SER A 79 -8.47 -19.63 -9.77
CA SER A 79 -8.51 -20.96 -10.41
C SER A 79 -7.22 -21.72 -10.13
N THR A 80 -6.07 -21.07 -10.35
CA THR A 80 -4.75 -21.66 -10.13
C THR A 80 -4.55 -22.11 -8.67
N ILE A 81 -5.00 -21.30 -7.70
CA ILE A 81 -4.90 -21.65 -6.28
C ILE A 81 -5.82 -22.84 -5.95
N ARG A 82 -7.05 -22.86 -6.48
CA ARG A 82 -8.05 -23.89 -6.21
C ARG A 82 -7.72 -25.23 -6.86
N GLU A 83 -7.13 -25.19 -8.05
CA GLU A 83 -6.66 -26.37 -8.79
C GLU A 83 -5.36 -26.95 -8.24
N SER A 84 -4.69 -26.25 -7.31
CA SER A 84 -3.49 -26.78 -6.69
C SER A 84 -3.79 -28.08 -5.93
N ASN A 85 -2.99 -29.12 -6.19
CA ASN A 85 -3.15 -30.43 -5.54
C ASN A 85 -2.91 -30.37 -4.03
N GLU A 86 -2.19 -29.35 -3.56
CA GLU A 86 -1.86 -29.12 -2.16
C GLU A 86 -2.96 -28.33 -1.44
N LYS A 87 -3.98 -29.03 -0.95
CA LYS A 87 -5.08 -28.43 -0.14
C LYS A 87 -4.65 -28.13 1.32
N THR A 88 -3.54 -27.43 1.47
CA THR A 88 -3.02 -27.00 2.77
C THR A 88 -3.87 -25.86 3.35
N GLU A 89 -3.82 -25.69 4.67
CA GLU A 89 -4.41 -24.53 5.34
C GLU A 89 -3.89 -23.21 4.78
N THR A 90 -2.60 -23.18 4.39
CA THR A 90 -1.98 -22.02 3.74
C THR A 90 -2.66 -21.68 2.42
N MET A 91 -2.93 -22.65 1.55
CA MET A 91 -3.61 -22.39 0.27
C MET A 91 -5.05 -21.89 0.47
N ARG A 92 -5.77 -22.42 1.47
CA ARG A 92 -7.10 -21.92 1.85
C ARG A 92 -7.05 -20.47 2.32
N MET A 93 -6.06 -20.12 3.16
CA MET A 93 -5.84 -18.75 3.60
C MET A 93 -5.49 -17.83 2.43
N VAL A 94 -4.60 -18.23 1.54
CA VAL A 94 -4.21 -17.44 0.36
C VAL A 94 -5.43 -17.17 -0.53
N CYS A 95 -6.25 -18.19 -0.81
CA CYS A 95 -7.49 -18.03 -1.56
C CYS A 95 -8.44 -17.04 -0.87
N SER A 96 -8.65 -17.19 0.45
CA SER A 96 -9.52 -16.32 1.24
C SER A 96 -9.04 -14.87 1.24
N VAL A 97 -7.73 -14.64 1.37
CA VAL A 97 -7.12 -13.32 1.34
C VAL A 97 -7.35 -12.64 0.00
N PHE A 98 -7.14 -13.33 -1.13
CA PHE A 98 -7.36 -12.74 -2.46
C PHE A 98 -8.84 -12.47 -2.74
N THR A 99 -9.74 -13.39 -2.38
CA THR A 99 -11.19 -13.19 -2.52
C THR A 99 -11.65 -11.96 -1.73
N LEU A 100 -11.27 -11.86 -0.45
CA LEU A 100 -11.62 -10.72 0.38
C LEU A 100 -10.93 -9.42 -0.09
N GLN A 101 -9.70 -9.49 -0.59
CA GLN A 101 -9.00 -8.34 -1.15
C GLN A 101 -9.82 -7.69 -2.28
N TRP A 102 -10.35 -8.53 -3.19
CA TRP A 102 -11.16 -8.09 -4.30
C TRP A 102 -12.48 -7.46 -3.83
N HIS A 103 -13.20 -8.14 -2.94
CA HIS A 103 -14.50 -7.67 -2.45
C HIS A 103 -14.42 -6.42 -1.57
N LEU A 104 -13.39 -6.28 -0.74
CA LEU A 104 -13.20 -5.13 0.13
C LEU A 104 -12.49 -3.95 -0.58
N ILE A 105 -11.97 -4.18 -1.79
CA ILE A 105 -11.18 -3.20 -2.57
C ILE A 105 -9.99 -2.70 -1.74
N THR A 106 -9.28 -3.64 -1.12
CA THR A 106 -8.19 -3.35 -0.18
C THR A 106 -6.84 -3.70 -0.76
N ARG A 107 -5.78 -3.14 -0.17
CA ARG A 107 -4.41 -3.52 -0.51
C ARG A 107 -4.06 -4.81 0.21
N ILE A 108 -3.20 -5.63 -0.38
CA ILE A 108 -2.78 -6.90 0.22
C ILE A 108 -2.16 -6.70 1.62
N ASP A 109 -1.43 -5.61 1.84
CA ASP A 109 -0.87 -5.30 3.15
C ASP A 109 -1.92 -4.94 4.22
N ASP A 110 -3.08 -4.44 3.80
CA ASP A 110 -4.23 -4.19 4.68
C ASP A 110 -4.95 -5.51 5.00
N MET A 111 -5.10 -6.40 4.01
CA MET A 111 -5.68 -7.73 4.22
C MET A 111 -4.89 -8.59 5.21
N MET A 112 -3.55 -8.51 5.20
CA MET A 112 -2.69 -9.20 6.17
C MET A 112 -2.83 -8.65 7.60
N LYS A 113 -3.63 -7.61 7.79
CA LYS A 113 -3.91 -6.96 9.09
C LYS A 113 -5.38 -7.10 9.49
N LEU A 114 -6.22 -7.67 8.63
CA LEU A 114 -7.61 -7.98 8.95
C LEU A 114 -7.67 -9.00 10.09
N ARG A 115 -8.55 -8.75 11.06
CA ARG A 115 -8.78 -9.62 12.22
C ARG A 115 -10.23 -10.08 12.25
N PHE A 116 -10.48 -11.19 12.93
CA PHE A 116 -11.84 -11.69 13.12
C PHE A 116 -12.73 -10.73 13.93
N ASP A 117 -12.15 -9.91 14.81
CA ASP A 117 -12.88 -8.86 15.54
C ASP A 117 -13.38 -7.71 14.65
N ASN A 118 -12.93 -7.65 13.38
CA ASN A 118 -13.42 -6.73 12.38
C ASN A 118 -14.67 -7.24 11.64
N LEU A 119 -15.06 -8.49 11.88
CA LEU A 119 -16.22 -9.12 11.26
C LEU A 119 -17.33 -9.31 12.30
N ALA A 120 -18.54 -8.88 11.97
CA ALA A 120 -19.72 -9.05 12.79
C ALA A 120 -20.91 -9.53 11.95
N PRO A 121 -21.85 -10.29 12.52
CA PRO A 121 -23.10 -10.58 11.84
C PRO A 121 -23.91 -9.30 11.62
N ASN A 122 -24.49 -9.15 10.43
CA ASN A 122 -25.35 -8.01 10.15
C ASN A 122 -26.78 -8.25 10.66
N ILE A 123 -27.23 -7.45 11.62
CA ILE A 123 -28.57 -7.58 12.23
C ILE A 123 -29.67 -7.07 11.27
N GLN A 124 -29.36 -6.11 10.41
CA GLN A 124 -30.32 -5.51 9.47
C GLN A 124 -30.53 -6.39 8.23
N HIS A 125 -29.47 -7.07 7.78
CA HIS A 125 -29.46 -7.90 6.59
C HIS A 125 -29.02 -9.32 6.92
N SER A 126 -30.00 -10.17 7.27
CA SER A 126 -29.76 -11.58 7.61
C SER A 126 -29.00 -12.31 6.49
N GLY A 127 -28.00 -13.12 6.88
CA GLY A 127 -27.15 -13.85 5.94
C GLY A 127 -25.97 -13.04 5.38
N THR A 128 -25.75 -11.82 5.88
CA THR A 128 -24.59 -10.98 5.51
C THR A 128 -23.70 -10.70 6.73
N LEU A 129 -22.45 -10.33 6.47
CA LEU A 129 -21.52 -9.89 7.50
C LEU A 129 -21.25 -8.39 7.35
N GLN A 130 -21.03 -7.70 8.45
CA GLN A 130 -20.40 -6.38 8.48
C GLN A 130 -18.89 -6.56 8.68
N CYS A 131 -18.11 -5.80 7.91
CA CYS A 131 -16.66 -5.77 7.99
C CYS A 131 -16.21 -4.32 8.15
N GLN A 132 -15.31 -4.06 9.09
CA GLN A 132 -14.69 -2.74 9.25
C GLN A 132 -13.17 -2.85 9.16
N MET A 133 -12.59 -2.43 8.04
CA MET A 133 -11.13 -2.39 7.90
C MET A 133 -10.57 -1.24 8.73
N ARG A 134 -9.95 -1.53 9.87
CA ARG A 134 -9.39 -0.50 10.77
C ARG A 134 -7.92 -0.19 10.53
N TRP A 135 -7.25 -1.00 9.70
CA TRP A 135 -5.82 -0.87 9.45
C TRP A 135 -5.55 -0.61 7.97
N SER A 136 -5.28 0.64 7.64
CA SER A 136 -4.76 1.03 6.32
C SER A 136 -3.95 2.33 6.44
N LYS A 137 -3.07 2.61 5.46
CA LYS A 137 -2.24 3.83 5.43
C LYS A 137 -3.04 5.13 5.50
N ASN A 138 -4.29 5.12 5.05
CA ASN A 138 -5.14 6.30 4.94
C ASN A 138 -6.21 6.36 6.04
N ILE A 139 -6.15 5.46 7.02
CA ILE A 139 -7.08 5.45 8.14
C ILE A 139 -6.34 6.05 9.33
N SER A 140 -6.76 7.26 9.72
CA SER A 140 -6.20 7.99 10.85
C SER A 140 -7.20 8.15 11.99
N GLU A 141 -8.48 8.25 11.65
CA GLU A 141 -9.60 8.45 12.57
C GLU A 141 -10.71 7.44 12.27
N GLU A 142 -11.63 7.25 13.22
CA GLU A 142 -12.69 6.24 13.11
C GLU A 142 -13.59 6.41 11.88
N ARG A 143 -13.89 7.67 11.51
CA ARG A 143 -14.68 8.00 10.31
C ARG A 143 -14.02 7.58 8.99
N ASP A 144 -12.70 7.35 9.00
CA ASP A 144 -11.95 6.92 7.81
C ASP A 144 -12.12 5.41 7.55
N ALA A 145 -12.72 4.68 8.49
CA ALA A 145 -12.96 3.24 8.44
C ALA A 145 -14.47 2.93 8.39
N PRO A 146 -15.16 3.17 7.26
CA PRO A 146 -16.58 2.89 7.14
C PRO A 146 -16.85 1.37 7.25
N GLU A 147 -18.01 1.02 7.80
CA GLU A 147 -18.50 -0.36 7.74
C GLU A 147 -18.87 -0.73 6.31
N GLN A 148 -18.46 -1.94 5.91
CA GLN A 148 -18.76 -2.54 4.62
C GLN A 148 -19.62 -3.78 4.84
N ILE A 149 -20.59 -4.02 3.95
CA ILE A 149 -21.40 -5.24 3.97
C ILE A 149 -20.73 -6.28 3.07
N LEU A 150 -20.39 -7.42 3.65
CA LEU A 150 -19.91 -8.60 2.94
C LEU A 150 -21.08 -9.53 2.63
N LEU A 151 -21.22 -9.82 1.33
CA LEU A 151 -22.23 -10.72 0.78
C LEU A 151 -21.57 -12.04 0.36
N GLY A 152 -22.30 -13.15 0.50
CA GLY A 152 -21.88 -14.41 -0.10
C GLY A 152 -21.92 -14.32 -1.63
N SER A 153 -20.86 -14.80 -2.28
CA SER A 153 -20.86 -14.93 -3.74
C SER A 153 -21.87 -16.01 -4.16
N MET A 154 -22.69 -15.70 -5.16
CA MET A 154 -23.53 -16.69 -5.85
C MET A 154 -22.81 -17.32 -7.04
N ASP A 155 -21.64 -16.81 -7.41
CA ASP A 155 -20.80 -17.35 -8.46
C ASP A 155 -19.79 -18.33 -7.85
N PRO A 156 -19.82 -19.64 -8.23
CA PRO A 156 -18.87 -20.62 -7.72
C PRO A 156 -17.42 -20.34 -8.12
N SER A 157 -17.18 -19.48 -9.11
CA SER A 157 -15.83 -19.06 -9.51
C SER A 157 -15.18 -18.07 -8.55
N ILE A 158 -15.92 -17.48 -7.59
CA ILE A 158 -15.44 -16.47 -6.64
C ILE A 158 -15.64 -16.90 -5.20
#